data_AF-A0A4R6MMG9-F1
#
_entry.id   AF-A0A4R6MMG9-F1
#
_cell.length_a   1.000
_cell.length_b   1.000
_cell.length_c   1.000
_cell.angle_alpha   90.00
_cell.angle_beta   90.00
_cell.angle_gamma   90.00
#
_symmetry.space_group_name_H-M   'P 1'
#
loop_
_entity.id
_entity.type
_entity.pdbx_description
1 polymer ?
#
loop_
_entity_poly.entity_id
_entity_poly.type
_entity_poly.pdbx_seq_one_letter_code
_entity_poly.pdbx_strand_id
1 'polypeptide(L)'
;MIRKIITPVNTIFFFWGLVLLTFSESYPQYTRYYLYSSIVAILPIMIFDLRKQRKEDKQNGIVKFQSAIYRMLIMAVMLGIAYFITKQNHI
;
A
#
# COMPACT_ATOMS: atom_id res chain seq x y z
N MET A 1 -13.00 15.22 -15.47
CA MET A 1 -12.47 13.85 -15.28
C MET A 1 -11.09 13.84 -14.59
N ILE A 2 -10.15 14.71 -14.99
CA ILE A 2 -8.79 14.83 -14.40
C ILE A 2 -8.77 15.07 -12.88
N ARG A 3 -9.70 15.87 -12.34
CA ARG A 3 -9.77 16.19 -10.90
C ARG A 3 -10.03 14.99 -9.98
N LYS A 4 -10.58 13.87 -10.48
CA LYS A 4 -10.79 12.65 -9.67
C LYS A 4 -9.53 11.78 -9.57
N ILE A 5 -8.58 11.95 -10.48
CA ILE A 5 -7.31 11.19 -10.52
C ILE A 5 -6.27 11.87 -9.62
N ILE A 6 -6.29 13.21 -9.59
CA ILE A 6 -5.45 14.03 -8.73
C ILE A 6 -6.08 14.10 -7.34
N THR A 7 -5.98 13.00 -6.60
CA THR A 7 -6.24 13.00 -5.15
C THR A 7 -4.91 13.19 -4.42
N PRO A 8 -4.90 13.85 -3.24
CA PRO A 8 -3.68 14.03 -2.46
C PRO A 8 -2.94 12.71 -2.21
N VAL A 9 -3.70 11.63 -1.98
CA VAL A 9 -3.18 10.28 -1.78
C VAL A 9 -2.46 9.77 -3.04
N ASN A 10 -3.08 9.88 -4.22
CA ASN A 10 -2.45 9.44 -5.47
C ASN A 10 -1.19 10.26 -5.77
N THR A 11 -1.20 11.56 -5.50
CA THR A 11 -0.04 12.44 -5.67
C THR A 11 1.11 12.02 -4.76
N ILE A 12 0.84 11.71 -3.49
CA ILE A 12 1.85 11.22 -2.55
C ILE A 12 2.45 9.90 -3.05
N PHE A 13 1.63 8.93 -3.46
CA PHE A 13 2.14 7.66 -3.99
C PHE A 13 2.95 7.83 -5.27
N PHE A 14 2.55 8.75 -6.15
CA PHE A 14 3.29 9.06 -7.36
C PHE A 14 4.70 9.59 -7.06
N PHE A 15 4.82 10.58 -6.18
CA PHE A 15 6.12 11.10 -5.77
C PHE A 15 6.94 10.05 -5.00
N TRP A 16 6.29 9.22 -4.17
CA TRP A 16 6.96 8.12 -3.47
C TRP A 16 7.60 7.13 -4.44
N GLY A 17 6.91 6.80 -5.54
CA GLY A 17 7.41 5.94 -6.61
C GLY A 17 8.56 6.57 -7.38
N LEU A 18 8.51 7.88 -7.66
CA LEU A 18 9.62 8.59 -8.29
C LEU A 18 10.89 8.56 -7.43
N VAL A 19 10.76 8.80 -6.13
CA VAL A 19 11.89 8.70 -5.19
C VAL A 19 12.46 7.28 -5.18
N LEU A 20 11.61 6.25 -5.19
CA LEU A 20 12.07 4.86 -5.28
C LEU A 20 12.91 4.61 -6.54
N LEU A 21 12.47 5.10 -7.70
CA LEU A 21 13.21 4.96 -8.96
C LEU A 21 14.58 5.63 -8.86
N THR A 22 14.63 6.88 -8.41
CA THR A 22 15.90 7.61 -8.23
C THR A 22 16.84 6.90 -7.26
N PHE A 23 16.33 6.42 -6.12
CA PHE A 23 17.12 5.64 -5.17
C PHE A 23 17.61 4.31 -5.76
N SER A 24 16.78 3.64 -6.56
CA SER A 24 17.16 2.37 -7.18
C SER A 24 18.31 2.50 -8.18
N GLU A 25 18.34 3.58 -8.95
CA GLU A 25 19.40 3.83 -9.93
C GLU A 25 20.65 4.44 -9.28
N SER A 26 20.48 5.44 -8.41
CA SER A 26 21.61 6.17 -7.82
C SER A 26 22.23 5.46 -6.62
N TYR A 27 21.44 4.67 -5.89
CA TYR A 27 21.79 4.10 -4.58
C TYR A 27 21.21 2.69 -4.38
N PRO A 28 21.53 1.71 -5.26
CA PRO A 28 20.89 0.39 -5.28
C PRO A 28 21.02 -0.37 -3.94
N GLN A 29 22.12 -0.16 -3.21
CA GLN A 29 22.34 -0.72 -1.87
C GLN A 29 21.35 -0.20 -0.80
N TYR A 30 20.80 1.00 -1.00
CA TYR A 30 19.87 1.64 -0.07
C TYR A 30 18.40 1.42 -0.43
N THR A 31 18.11 0.92 -1.64
CA THR A 31 16.75 0.63 -2.10
C THR A 31 15.98 -0.26 -1.14
N ARG A 32 16.63 -1.30 -0.59
CA ARG A 32 15.98 -2.19 0.39
C ARG A 32 15.59 -1.46 1.67
N TYR A 33 16.49 -0.65 2.20
CA TYR A 33 16.23 0.13 3.42
C TYR A 33 15.12 1.16 3.19
N TYR A 34 15.08 1.80 2.02
CA TYR A 34 14.00 2.71 1.63
C TYR A 34 12.64 1.99 1.57
N LEU A 35 12.59 0.78 1.02
CA LEU A 35 11.36 -0.02 0.98
C LEU A 35 10.91 -0.43 2.38
N TYR A 36 11.85 -0.84 3.25
CA TYR A 36 11.54 -1.17 4.64
C TYR A 36 11.04 0.05 5.43
N SER A 37 11.67 1.21 5.29
CA SER A 37 11.19 2.45 5.92
C SER A 37 9.83 2.86 5.40
N SER A 38 9.55 2.61 4.11
CA SER A 38 8.23 2.87 3.51
C SER A 38 7.13 2.03 4.15
N ILE A 39 7.39 0.75 4.43
CA ILE A 39 6.45 -0.12 5.14
C ILE A 39 6.20 0.42 6.56
N VAL A 40 7.26 0.81 7.27
CA VAL A 40 7.16 1.37 8.64
C VAL A 40 6.37 2.68 8.65
N ALA A 41 6.47 3.51 7.61
CA ALA A 41 5.71 4.74 7.50
C ALA A 41 4.22 4.53 7.18
N ILE A 42 3.90 3.56 6.31
CA ILE A 42 2.53 3.31 5.86
C ILE A 42 1.71 2.57 6.92
N LEU A 43 2.32 1.63 7.65
CA LEU A 43 1.62 0.78 8.62
C LEU A 43 0.84 1.57 9.70
N PRO A 44 1.42 2.57 10.40
CA PRO A 44 0.72 3.35 11.41
C PRO A 44 -0.48 4.11 10.84
N ILE A 45 -0.33 4.70 9.65
CA ILE A 45 -1.40 5.45 8.96
C ILE A 45 -2.55 4.50 8.64
N MET A 46 -2.24 3.33 8.09
CA MET A 46 -3.24 2.31 7.76
C MET A 46 -3.97 1.82 9.02
N ILE A 47 -3.25 1.53 10.11
CA ILE A 47 -3.85 1.09 11.38
C ILE A 47 -4.78 2.16 11.94
N PHE A 48 -4.40 3.44 11.89
CA PHE A 48 -5.23 4.52 12.37
C PHE A 48 -6.53 4.66 11.57
N ASP A 49 -6.43 4.59 10.23
CA ASP A 49 -7.60 4.67 9.36
C ASP A 49 -8.55 3.48 9.58
N LEU A 50 -8.01 2.27 9.72
CA LEU A 50 -8.80 1.08 10.03
C LEU A 50 -9.49 1.15 11.40
N ARG A 51 -8.82 1.71 12.42
CA ARG A 51 -9.43 1.96 13.73
C ARG A 51 -10.57 2.97 13.63
N LYS A 52 -10.42 4.01 12.81
CA LYS A 52 -11.47 5.00 12.57
C LYS A 52 -12.66 4.38 11.83
N GLN A 53 -12.42 3.66 10.73
CA GLN A 53 -13.46 2.97 9.96
C GLN A 53 -14.26 1.98 10.83
N ARG A 54 -13.59 1.22 11.71
CA ARG A 54 -14.26 0.29 12.64
C ARG A 54 -15.23 1.00 13.59
N LYS A 55 -14.88 2.20 14.06
CA LYS A 55 -15.75 3.00 14.95
C LYS A 55 -16.96 3.53 14.18
N GLU A 56 -16.74 4.06 12.98
CA GLU A 56 -17.80 4.59 12.11
C GLU A 56 -18.79 3.51 11.68
N ASP A 57 -18.30 2.32 11.34
CA ASP A 57 -19.15 1.17 10.98
C ASP A 57 -20.06 0.72 12.12
N LYS A 58 -19.55 0.69 13.36
CA LYS A 58 -20.34 0.36 14.55
C LYS A 58 -21.43 1.39 14.83
N GLN A 59 -21.18 2.67 14.54
CA GLN A 59 -22.14 3.74 14.78
C GLN A 59 -23.20 3.83 13.69
N ASN A 60 -22.82 3.54 12.44
CA ASN A 60 -23.68 3.76 11.27
C ASN A 60 -24.28 2.47 10.68
N GLY A 61 -23.97 1.29 11.23
CA GLY A 61 -24.45 0.01 10.72
C GLY A 61 -23.89 -0.34 9.33
N ILE A 62 -22.70 0.17 8.99
CA ILE A 62 -22.05 -0.01 7.69
C ILE A 62 -20.99 -1.13 7.80
N VAL A 63 -20.61 -1.76 6.68
CA VAL A 63 -19.63 -2.86 6.60
C VAL A 63 -18.35 -2.50 5.83
N LYS A 64 -17.91 -1.23 5.87
CA LYS A 64 -16.71 -0.76 5.13
C LYS A 64 -15.43 -1.40 5.65
N PHE A 65 -15.30 -1.57 6.96
CA PHE A 65 -14.17 -2.21 7.63
C PHE A 65 -14.02 -3.67 7.24
N GLN A 66 -15.12 -4.43 7.22
CA GLN A 66 -15.10 -5.82 6.72
C GLN A 66 -14.68 -5.85 5.25
N SER A 67 -15.25 -4.99 4.40
CA SER A 67 -14.85 -4.88 3.00
C SER A 67 -13.36 -4.54 2.83
N ALA A 68 -12.83 -3.63 3.64
CA ALA A 68 -11.41 -3.26 3.63
C ALA A 68 -10.51 -4.44 4.01
N ILE A 69 -10.87 -5.21 5.04
CA ILE A 69 -10.17 -6.44 5.44
C ILE A 69 -10.16 -7.47 4.30
N TYR A 70 -11.31 -7.73 3.67
CA TYR A 70 -11.40 -8.66 2.55
C TYR A 70 -10.51 -8.23 1.38
N ARG A 71 -10.50 -6.94 1.03
CA ARG A 71 -9.61 -6.42 -0.04
C ARG A 71 -8.14 -6.60 0.31
N MET A 72 -7.74 -6.34 1.55
CA MET A 72 -6.36 -6.56 2.00
C MET A 72 -5.97 -8.03 1.95
N LEU A 73 -6.84 -8.94 2.39
CA LEU A 73 -6.61 -10.38 2.31
C LEU A 73 -6.47 -10.87 0.87
N ILE A 74 -7.35 -10.42 -0.03
CA ILE A 74 -7.26 -10.75 -1.46
C ILE A 74 -5.94 -10.26 -2.05
N MET A 75 -5.53 -9.01 -1.74
CA MET A 75 -4.24 -8.48 -2.19
C MET A 75 -3.05 -9.27 -1.64
N ALA A 76 -3.09 -9.69 -0.37
CA ALA A 76 -2.04 -10.50 0.22
C ALA A 76 -1.91 -11.86 -0.47
N VAL A 77 -3.04 -12.50 -0.80
CA VAL A 77 -3.06 -13.76 -1.57
C VAL A 77 -2.50 -13.55 -2.97
N MET A 78 -2.93 -12.49 -3.67
CA MET A 78 -2.44 -12.14 -5.01
C MET A 78 -0.92 -11.90 -5.01
N LEU A 79 -0.40 -11.18 -4.00
CA LEU A 79 1.03 -10.95 -3.84
C LEU A 79 1.78 -12.24 -3.53
N GLY A 80 1.21 -13.14 -2.74
CA GLY A 80 1.77 -14.47 -2.50
C GLY A 80 1.87 -15.28 -3.79
N ILE A 81 0.80 -15.35 -4.57
CA ILE A 81 0.79 -16.02 -5.88
C ILE A 81 1.82 -15.41 -6.82
N ALA A 82 1.84 -14.07 -6.94
CA ALA A 82 2.83 -13.36 -7.75
C ALA A 82 4.26 -13.68 -7.31
N TYR A 83 4.54 -13.69 -6.01
CA TYR A 83 5.85 -14.07 -5.47
C TYR A 83 6.26 -15.48 -5.88
N PHE A 84 5.35 -16.46 -5.78
CA PHE A 84 5.62 -17.84 -6.21
C PHE A 84 5.87 -17.96 -7.72
N ILE A 85 5.06 -17.28 -8.54
CA ILE A 85 5.24 -17.23 -10.00
C ILE A 85 6.60 -16.62 -10.36
N THR A 86 6.92 -15.46 -9.77
CA THR A 86 8.19 -14.75 -10.04
C THR A 86 9.39 -15.59 -9.61
N LYS A 87 9.29 -16.27 -8.44
CA LYS A 87 10.34 -17.16 -7.95
C LYS A 87 10.55 -18.38 -8.85
N GLN A 88 9.49 -18.96 -9.42
CA GLN A 88 9.59 -20.07 -10.36
C GLN A 88 10.20 -19.67 -11.71
N ASN A 89 9.95 -18.44 -12.16
CA ASN A 89 10.40 -17.97 -13.46
C ASN A 89 11.84 -17.40 -13.50
N HIS A 90 12.61 -17.45 -12.40
CA HIS A 90 14.00 -16.96 -12.33
C HIS A 90 14.23 -15.58 -12.98
N ILE A 91 13.31 -14.63 -12.76
CA ILE A 91 13.59 -13.20 -12.93
C ILE A 91 14.04 -12.63 -11.58
#